data_AF-A0A3D5R522-F1
#
_entry.id   AF-A0A3D5R522-F1
#
_cell.length_a   1.000
_cell.length_b   1.000
_cell.length_c   1.000
_cell.angle_alpha   90.00
_cell.angle_beta   90.00
_cell.angle_gamma   90.00
#
_symmetry.space_group_name_H-M   'P 1'
#
loop_
_entity.id
_entity.type
_entity.pdbx_description
1 polymer ?
#
loop_
_entity_poly.entity_id
_entity_poly.type
_entity_poly.pdbx_seq_one_letter_code
_entity_poly.pdbx_strand_id
1 'polypeptide(L)'
;MPRISDPNDKYYIDNPGRVKAIQSEMARRGIDVYLGSRIRTMSFVMDTFCPWRSYLIIPPEGKPTYFTFVVDALPGFEWINSHDIID
;
A
#
# COMPACT_ATOMS: atom_id res chain seq x y z
N MET A 1 -13.98 -11.71 -5.00
CA MET A 1 -13.50 -11.75 -6.41
C MET A 1 -12.02 -12.10 -6.35
N PRO A 2 -11.54 -13.09 -7.11
CA PRO A 2 -10.11 -13.38 -7.16
C PRO A 2 -9.35 -12.21 -7.81
N ARG A 3 -8.11 -11.98 -7.37
CA ARG A 3 -7.23 -10.94 -7.93
C ARG A 3 -6.91 -11.27 -9.39
N ILE A 4 -7.00 -10.27 -10.26
CA ILE A 4 -6.55 -10.37 -11.65
C ILE A 4 -5.03 -10.24 -11.69
N SER A 5 -4.34 -11.26 -12.21
CA SER A 5 -2.88 -11.31 -12.27
C SER A 5 -2.31 -11.08 -13.66
N ASP A 6 -3.12 -11.16 -14.72
CA ASP A 6 -2.67 -10.89 -16.09
C ASP A 6 -2.46 -9.38 -16.28
N PRO A 7 -1.23 -8.91 -16.54
CA PRO A 7 -0.95 -7.49 -16.74
C PRO A 7 -1.65 -6.88 -17.97
N ASN A 8 -2.11 -7.70 -18.92
CA ASN A 8 -2.80 -7.25 -20.13
C ASN A 8 -4.32 -7.15 -19.95
N ASP A 9 -4.87 -7.60 -18.81
CA ASP A 9 -6.30 -7.45 -18.54
C ASP A 9 -6.63 -5.98 -18.25
N LYS A 10 -7.74 -5.49 -18.82
CA LYS A 10 -8.22 -4.11 -18.65
C LYS A 10 -8.49 -3.72 -17.19
N TYR A 11 -8.67 -4.69 -16.30
CA TYR A 11 -8.93 -4.49 -14.88
C TYR A 11 -7.74 -4.89 -14.00
N TYR A 12 -6.57 -5.12 -14.59
CA TYR A 12 -5.33 -5.32 -13.84
C TYR A 12 -4.96 -4.08 -13.02
N ILE A 13 -4.56 -4.30 -11.77
CA ILE A 13 -4.12 -3.24 -10.85
C ILE A 13 -2.65 -3.48 -10.48
N ASP A 14 -1.80 -2.57 -10.95
CA ASP A 14 -0.37 -2.56 -10.66
C ASP A 14 -0.03 -1.80 -9.36
N ASN A 15 -0.28 -2.43 -8.21
CA ASN A 15 0.12 -1.85 -6.92
C ASN A 15 1.65 -1.64 -6.82
N PRO A 16 2.51 -2.60 -7.21
CA PRO A 16 3.96 -2.41 -7.14
C PRO A 16 4.47 -1.23 -7.96
N GLY A 17 3.96 -1.05 -9.19
CA GLY A 17 4.29 0.09 -10.03
C GLY A 17 3.84 1.42 -9.43
N ARG A 18 2.66 1.47 -8.79
CA ARG A 18 2.20 2.67 -8.05
C ARG A 18 3.14 3.04 -6.92
N VAL A 19 3.61 2.07 -6.14
CA VAL A 19 4.57 2.31 -5.06
C VAL A 19 5.89 2.86 -5.63
N LYS A 20 6.41 2.25 -6.68
CA LYS A 20 7.64 2.74 -7.36
C LYS A 20 7.50 4.15 -7.91
N ALA A 21 6.34 4.50 -8.47
CA ALA A 21 6.06 5.85 -8.94
C ALA A 21 6.04 6.86 -7.78
N ILE A 22 5.44 6.50 -6.63
CA ILE A 22 5.46 7.34 -5.43
C ILE A 22 6.90 7.51 -4.92
N GLN A 23 7.67 6.44 -4.82
CA GLN A 23 9.08 6.46 -4.39
C GLN A 23 9.97 7.31 -5.32
N SER A 24 9.76 7.24 -6.63
CA SER A 24 10.47 8.08 -7.61
C SER A 24 10.19 9.57 -7.38
N GLU A 25 8.94 9.91 -7.09
CA GLU A 25 8.53 11.28 -6.80
C GLU A 25 9.02 11.75 -5.42
N MET A 26 9.06 10.86 -4.43
CA MET A 26 9.69 11.12 -3.14
C MET A 26 11.17 11.46 -3.33
N ALA A 27 11.92 10.65 -4.09
CA ALA A 27 13.33 10.88 -4.39
C ALA A 27 13.55 12.22 -5.11
N ARG A 28 12.71 12.54 -6.11
CA ARG A 28 12.75 13.82 -6.84
C ARG A 28 12.57 15.03 -5.91
N ARG A 29 11.82 14.87 -4.82
CA ARG A 29 11.50 15.94 -3.86
C ARG A 29 12.37 15.92 -2.60
N GLY A 30 13.27 14.96 -2.44
CA GLY A 30 14.03 14.76 -1.21
C GLY A 30 13.14 14.43 -0.01
N ILE A 31 12.12 13.59 -0.21
CA ILE A 31 11.21 13.13 0.86
C ILE A 31 11.70 11.77 1.37
N ASP A 32 12.07 11.71 2.64
CA ASP A 32 12.58 10.47 3.25
C ASP A 32 11.46 9.48 3.57
N VAL A 33 10.24 9.95 3.83
CA VAL A 33 9.10 9.08 4.16
C VAL A 33 7.78 9.72 3.77
N TYR A 34 6.86 8.92 3.23
CA TYR A 34 5.51 9.37 2.94
C TYR A 34 4.49 8.68 3.86
N LEU A 35 3.83 9.49 4.70
CA LEU A 35 2.72 9.04 5.56
C LEU A 35 1.39 9.35 4.89
N GLY A 36 0.65 8.30 4.52
CA GLY A 36 -0.67 8.38 3.91
C GLY A 36 -1.78 8.01 4.90
N SER A 37 -2.52 8.99 5.41
CA SER A 37 -3.66 8.78 6.34
C SER A 37 -5.03 8.98 5.69
N ARG A 38 -5.06 9.44 4.42
CA ARG A 38 -6.31 9.65 3.69
C ARG A 38 -6.77 8.34 3.08
N ILE A 39 -8.05 8.03 3.23
CA ILE A 39 -8.67 6.82 2.67
C ILE A 39 -8.42 6.67 1.17
N ARG A 40 -8.46 7.76 0.41
CA ARG A 40 -8.14 7.76 -1.03
C ARG A 40 -6.71 7.32 -1.30
N THR A 41 -5.75 7.77 -0.50
CA THR A 41 -4.35 7.36 -0.64
C THR A 41 -4.20 5.87 -0.36
N MET A 42 -4.83 5.39 0.71
CA MET A 42 -4.76 3.97 1.09
C MET A 42 -5.41 3.06 0.05
N SER A 43 -6.63 3.39 -0.39
CA SER A 43 -7.31 2.61 -1.43
C SER A 43 -6.58 2.66 -2.77
N PHE A 44 -5.91 3.77 -3.11
CA PHE A 44 -5.09 3.84 -4.31
C PHE A 44 -3.85 2.94 -4.23
N VAL A 45 -3.15 2.91 -3.09
CA VAL A 45 -1.90 2.16 -2.94
C VAL A 45 -2.18 0.66 -2.78
N MET A 46 -3.17 0.30 -1.95
CA MET A 46 -3.37 -1.08 -1.49
C MET A 46 -4.49 -1.81 -2.22
N ASP A 47 -5.32 -1.08 -2.98
CA ASP A 47 -6.58 -1.62 -3.53
C ASP A 47 -7.50 -2.18 -2.45
N THR A 48 -7.56 -1.51 -1.29
CA THR A 48 -8.47 -1.92 -0.22
C THR A 48 -9.11 -0.73 0.48
N PHE A 49 -10.34 -0.95 0.94
CA PHE A 49 -11.08 -0.05 1.81
C PHE A 49 -10.90 -0.50 3.26
N CYS A 50 -10.05 0.20 4.01
CA CYS A 50 -9.93 0.04 5.45
C CYS A 50 -10.16 1.39 6.13
N PRO A 51 -11.27 1.54 6.87
CA PRO A 51 -11.59 2.79 7.52
C PRO A 51 -10.88 2.95 8.89
N TRP A 52 -11.01 4.16 9.45
CA TRP A 52 -10.74 4.52 10.86
C TRP A 52 -9.30 4.46 11.37
N ARG A 53 -8.67 5.64 11.51
CA ARG A 53 -7.33 5.86 12.12
C ARG A 53 -6.19 5.02 11.54
N SER A 54 -6.42 4.31 10.46
CA SER A 54 -5.38 3.62 9.73
C SER A 54 -4.53 4.58 8.91
N TYR A 55 -3.29 4.19 8.69
CA TYR A 55 -2.35 4.92 7.86
C TYR A 55 -1.33 3.97 7.26
N LEU A 56 -0.75 4.36 6.14
CA LEU A 56 0.38 3.67 5.54
C LEU A 56 1.63 4.55 5.58
N ILE A 57 2.78 3.89 5.65
CA ILE A 57 4.10 4.48 5.53
C ILE A 57 4.72 3.91 4.26
N ILE A 58 5.16 4.77 3.35
CA ILE A 58 5.95 4.39 2.18
C ILE A 58 7.40 4.82 2.43
N PRO A 59 8.33 3.87 2.57
CA PRO A 59 9.77 4.16 2.61
C PRO A 59 10.28 4.57 1.22
N PRO A 60 11.47 5.19 1.11
CA PRO A 60 12.02 5.61 -0.18
C PRO A 60 12.33 4.41 -1.09
N GLU A 61 12.54 3.23 -0.49
CA GLU A 61 12.76 1.97 -1.17
C GLU A 61 12.15 0.81 -0.37
N GLY A 62 11.76 -0.27 -1.04
CA GLY A 62 11.15 -1.43 -0.41
C GLY A 62 9.62 -1.35 -0.32
N LYS A 63 9.04 -2.18 0.56
CA LYS A 63 7.58 -2.35 0.68
C LYS A 63 6.99 -1.27 1.59
N PRO A 64 5.79 -0.74 1.29
CA PRO A 64 5.02 0.04 2.25
C PRO A 64 4.67 -0.78 3.49
N THR A 65 4.39 -0.09 4.59
CA THR A 65 3.87 -0.68 5.83
C THR A 65 2.51 -0.08 6.14
N TYR A 66 1.55 -0.92 6.53
CA TYR A 66 0.19 -0.50 6.85
C TYR A 66 -0.11 -0.74 8.33
N PHE A 67 -0.69 0.28 8.96
CA PHE A 67 -1.08 0.28 10.36
C PHE A 67 -2.59 0.43 10.42
N THR A 68 -3.25 -0.57 11.04
CA THR A 68 -4.71 -0.64 11.13
C THR A 68 -5.12 -1.38 12.40
N PHE A 69 -6.41 -1.33 12.74
CA PHE A 69 -6.95 -2.15 13.81
C PHE A 69 -6.96 -3.63 13.43
N VAL A 70 -6.75 -4.51 14.41
CA VAL A 70 -6.71 -5.98 14.22
C VAL A 70 -7.97 -6.53 13.52
N VAL A 71 -9.13 -5.90 13.74
CA VAL A 71 -10.40 -6.30 13.10
C VAL A 71 -10.37 -6.11 11.58
N ASP A 72 -9.56 -5.16 11.10
CA ASP A 72 -9.39 -4.86 9.67
C ASP A 72 -8.20 -5.63 9.07
N ALA A 73 -7.44 -6.39 9.87
CA ALA A 73 -6.25 -7.13 9.43
C ALA A 73 -6.54 -8.55 8.92
N LEU A 74 -7.76 -8.79 8.41
CA LEU A 74 -8.21 -10.12 7.95
C LEU A 74 -7.47 -10.61 6.68
N PRO A 75 -7.47 -11.92 6.35
CA PRO A 75 -6.77 -12.44 5.17
C PRO A 75 -7.19 -11.74 3.86
N GLY A 76 -6.20 -11.26 3.10
CA GLY A 76 -6.40 -10.44 1.89
C GLY A 76 -5.41 -9.26 1.74
N PHE A 77 -4.71 -8.89 2.82
CA PHE A 77 -3.72 -7.79 2.87
C PHE A 77 -2.26 -8.23 2.70
N GLU A 78 -2.03 -9.43 2.15
CA GLU A 78 -0.73 -10.15 2.14
C GLU A 78 0.44 -9.38 1.49
N TRP A 79 0.16 -8.29 0.78
CA TRP A 79 1.18 -7.43 0.16
C TRP A 79 1.73 -6.35 1.09
N ILE A 80 0.99 -6.00 2.15
CA ILE A 80 1.28 -4.88 3.04
C ILE A 80 0.83 -5.28 4.46
N ASN A 81 1.55 -6.22 5.07
CA ASN A 81 1.31 -6.62 6.46
C ASN A 81 2.43 -6.10 7.37
N SER A 82 2.05 -5.46 8.46
CA SER A 82 2.95 -5.08 9.56
C SER A 82 3.39 -6.27 10.42
N HIS A 83 2.71 -7.42 10.30
CA HIS A 83 3.11 -8.65 10.99
C HIS A 83 4.46 -9.21 10.50
N ASP A 84 4.84 -8.93 9.25
CA ASP A 84 6.14 -9.35 8.69
C ASP A 84 7.34 -8.54 9.26
N ILE A 85 7.11 -7.62 10.20
CA ILE A 85 8.12 -6.80 10.88
C ILE A 85 8.40 -7.33 12.30
N ILE A 86 7.54 -8.23 12.82
CA ILE A 86 7.66 -8.83 14.15
C ILE A 86 7.85 -10.34 14.00
N ASP A 87 8.90 -10.73 13.29
CA ASP A 87 9.58 -12.04 13.37
C ASP A 87 11.03 -11.88 12.85
#